data_AF-A0A4Q7FHK9-F1
#
_entry.id   AF-A0A4Q7FHK9-F1
#
_cell.length_a   1.000
_cell.length_b   1.000
_cell.length_c   1.000
_cell.angle_alpha   90.00
_cell.angle_beta   90.00
_cell.angle_gamma   90.00
#
_symmetry.space_group_name_H-M   'P 1'
#
loop_
_entity.id
_entity.type
_entity.pdbx_description
1 polymer ?
#
loop_
_entity_poly.entity_id
_entity_poly.type
_entity_poly.pdbx_seq_one_letter_code
_entity_poly.pdbx_strand_id
1 'polypeptide(L)' 'MNQPSKPFNIDKRKVYEAYLQVRSNGGAAGVDGVTIEEFESDLKSNLYKIWNRMSSGAYFPPPV' A
#
# COMPACT_ATOMS: atom_id res chain seq x y z
N MET A 1 -25.11 2.44 10.39
CA MET A 1 -24.16 3.54 10.11
C MET A 1 -23.61 3.32 8.71
N ASN A 2 -24.08 4.07 7.71
CA ASN A 2 -23.50 4.03 6.36
C ASN A 2 -22.08 4.58 6.46
N GLN A 3 -21.07 3.73 6.21
CA GLN A 3 -19.72 4.23 5.99
C GLN A 3 -19.78 5.25 4.85
N PRO A 4 -19.23 6.46 4.99
CA PRO A 4 -19.12 7.35 3.85
C PRO A 4 -18.35 6.61 2.75
N SER A 5 -18.92 6.59 1.53
CA SER A 5 -18.21 6.08 0.36
C SER A 5 -16.84 6.73 0.32
N LYS A 6 -15.79 5.91 0.19
CA LYS A 6 -14.41 6.40 0.20
C LYS A 6 -14.24 7.55 -0.81
N PRO A 7 -13.56 8.65 -0.44
CA PRO A 7 -13.42 9.83 -1.30
C PRO A 7 -12.72 9.53 -2.63
N PHE A 8 -11.85 8.51 -2.66
CA PHE A 8 -11.20 8.06 -3.89
C PHE A 8 -11.62 6.64 -4.25
N ASN A 9 -12.12 6.47 -5.48
CA ASN A 9 -12.45 5.16 -6.04
C ASN A 9 -11.19 4.46 -6.57
N ILE A 10 -10.48 3.80 -5.67
CA ILE A 10 -9.26 3.04 -5.99
C ILE A 10 -9.57 1.55 -5.86
N ASP A 11 -9.38 0.79 -6.93
CA ASP A 11 -9.49 -0.66 -6.90
C ASP A 11 -8.31 -1.27 -6.10
N LYS A 12 -8.60 -2.23 -5.22
CA LYS A 12 -7.58 -3.02 -4.51
C LYS A 12 -6.62 -3.71 -5.46
N ARG A 13 -7.10 -4.12 -6.64
CA ARG A 13 -6.28 -4.76 -7.67
C ARG A 13 -5.15 -3.84 -8.15
N LYS A 14 -5.41 -2.54 -8.31
CA LYS A 14 -4.37 -1.58 -8.69
C LYS A 14 -3.25 -1.49 -7.66
N VAL A 15 -3.58 -1.60 -6.38
CA VAL A 15 -2.60 -1.61 -5.29
C VAL A 15 -1.73 -2.86 -5.34
N TYR A 16 -2.34 -4.02 -5.65
CA TYR A 16 -1.61 -5.26 -5.83
C TYR A 16 -0.71 -5.25 -7.07
N GLU A 17 -1.18 -4.71 -8.19
CA GLU A 17 -0.37 -4.57 -9.42
C GLU A 17 0.82 -3.65 -9.19
N ALA A 18 0.63 -2.52 -8.49
CA ALA A 18 1.73 -1.64 -8.10
C ALA A 18 2.74 -2.34 -7.19
N TYR A 19 2.27 -3.15 -6.25
CA TYR A 19 3.14 -3.98 -5.40
C TYR A 19 4.00 -4.94 -6.23
N LEU A 20 3.44 -5.62 -7.22
CA LEU A 20 4.21 -6.54 -8.08
C LEU A 20 5.35 -5.83 -8.83
N GLN A 21 5.14 -4.58 -9.26
CA GLN A 21 6.19 -3.78 -9.91
C GLN A 21 7.31 -3.41 -8.92
N VAL A 22 6.97 -3.05 -7.69
CA VAL A 22 7.97 -2.77 -6.64
C VAL A 22 8.78 -4.03 -6.33
N ARG A 23 8.10 -5.18 -6.18
CA ARG A 23 8.74 -6.46 -5.93
C ARG A 23 9.70 -6.85 -7.04
N SER A 24 9.34 -6.66 -8.31
CA SER A 24 10.21 -7.01 -9.44
C SER A 24 11.46 -6.14 -9.55
N ASN A 25 11.43 -4.93 -8.98
CA ASN A 25 12.58 -4.02 -9.03
C ASN A 25 13.71 -4.41 -8.06
N GLY A 26 13.49 -5.38 -7.16
CA GLY A 26 14.53 -5.92 -6.28
C GLY A 26 15.22 -4.88 -5.39
N GLY A 27 14.54 -3.77 -5.10
CA GLY A 27 15.11 -2.65 -4.35
C GLY A 27 15.40 -3.00 -2.89
N ALA A 28 16.38 -2.30 -2.31
CA ALA A 28 16.65 -2.34 -0.87
C ALA A 28 15.47 -1.77 -0.05
N ALA A 29 15.45 -2.08 1.24
CA ALA A 29 14.48 -1.54 2.19
C ALA A 29 14.40 0.01 2.11
N GLY A 30 13.20 0.54 2.33
CA GLY A 30 12.95 1.99 2.33
C GLY A 30 13.61 2.69 3.52
N VAL A 31 13.36 3.99 3.66
CA VAL A 31 13.83 4.81 4.80
C VAL A 31 13.30 4.31 6.16
N ASP A 32 12.20 3.55 6.15
CA ASP A 32 11.61 2.89 7.32
C ASP A 32 12.32 1.58 7.69
N GLY A 33 13.28 1.12 6.89
CA GLY A 33 14.03 -0.12 7.10
C GLY A 33 13.23 -1.39 6.84
N VAL A 34 12.00 -1.30 6.34
CA VAL A 34 11.13 -2.46 6.09
C VAL A 34 11.57 -3.16 4.81
N THR A 35 11.93 -4.44 4.91
CA THR A 35 12.27 -5.26 3.73
C THR A 35 11.02 -5.76 2.99
N ILE A 36 11.19 -6.22 1.76
CA ILE A 36 10.10 -6.85 1.01
C ILE A 36 9.61 -8.12 1.73
N GLU A 37 10.51 -8.91 2.30
CA GLU A 37 10.18 -10.13 3.03
C GLU A 37 9.37 -9.83 4.29
N GLU A 38 9.74 -8.80 5.05
CA GLU A 38 8.99 -8.33 6.21
C GLU A 38 7.59 -7.86 5.81
N PHE A 39 7.49 -7.12 4.69
CA PHE A 39 6.21 -6.69 4.13
C PHE A 39 5.35 -7.88 3.68
N GLU A 40 5.95 -8.90 3.06
CA GLU A 40 5.26 -10.10 2.56
C GLU A 40 4.75 -11.03 3.68
N SER A 41 5.34 -10.97 4.88
CA SER A 41 4.92 -11.77 6.04
C SER A 41 3.43 -11.62 6.38
N ASP A 42 2.84 -10.46 6.09
CA ASP A 42 1.41 -10.18 6.16
C ASP A 42 0.92 -9.38 4.94
N LEU A 43 1.22 -9.91 3.75
CA LEU A 43 0.98 -9.24 2.46
C LEU A 43 -0.45 -8.69 2.34
N LYS A 44 -1.46 -9.48 2.69
CA LYS A 44 -2.88 -9.08 2.54
C LYS A 44 -3.23 -7.89 3.43
N SER A 45 -2.81 -7.91 4.70
CA SER A 45 -3.07 -6.83 5.65
C SER A 45 -2.32 -5.57 5.26
N ASN A 46 -1.07 -5.70 4.84
CA ASN A 46 -0.23 -4.57 4.45
C ASN A 46 -0.76 -3.88 3.17
N LEU A 47 -1.17 -4.65 2.16
CA LEU A 47 -1.86 -4.12 0.98
C LEU A 47 -3.19 -3.46 1.35
N TYR A 48 -3.96 -4.04 2.28
CA TYR A 48 -5.20 -3.44 2.75
C TYR A 48 -4.97 -2.11 3.46
N LYS A 49 -3.95 -1.98 4.30
CA LYS A 49 -3.60 -0.72 4.99
C LYS A 49 -3.27 0.38 3.98
N ILE A 50 -2.46 0.08 2.97
CA ILE A 50 -2.10 1.02 1.89
C ILE A 50 -3.35 1.42 1.11
N TRP A 51 -4.11 0.44 0.62
CA TRP A 51 -5.37 0.69 -0.07
C TRP A 51 -6.30 1.56 0.78
N ASN A 52 -6.43 1.25 2.08
CA ASN A 52 -7.34 1.95 2.97
C ASN A 52 -6.97 3.42 3.11
N ARG A 53 -5.68 3.72 3.33
CA ARG A 53 -5.17 5.09 3.43
C ARG A 53 -5.33 5.86 2.12
N MET A 54 -4.98 5.26 0.97
CA MET A 54 -5.10 5.94 -0.32
C MET A 54 -6.56 6.23 -0.66
N SER A 55 -7.44 5.25 -0.50
CA SER A 55 -8.85 5.41 -0.82
C SER A 55 -9.58 6.34 0.15
N SER A 56 -9.14 6.43 1.41
CA SER A 56 -9.68 7.37 2.41
C SER A 56 -9.08 8.77 2.34
N GLY A 57 -8.06 9.01 1.51
CA GLY A 57 -7.34 10.29 1.47
C GLY A 57 -6.38 10.54 2.64
N ALA A 58 -6.03 9.51 3.41
CA ALA A 58 -5.13 9.59 4.55
C ALA A 58 -3.73 9.00 4.26
N TYR A 59 -3.35 8.91 2.98
CA TYR A 59 -2.03 8.48 2.56
C TYR A 59 -1.14 9.69 2.32
N PHE A 60 -0.13 9.88 3.17
CA PHE A 60 0.86 10.95 3.11
C PHE A 60 2.24 10.30 3.03
N PRO A 61 2.78 10.06 1.82
CA PRO A 61 4.11 9.48 1.69
C PRO A 61 5.16 10.46 2.25
N PRO A 62 6.26 9.96 2.84
CA PRO A 62 7.36 10.81 3.26
C PRO A 62 7.93 11.59 2.05
N PRO A 63 8.46 12.80 2.27
CA PRO A 63 9.18 13.51 1.23
C PRO A 63 10.39 12.67 0.76
N VAL A 64 10.64 12.69 -0.55
CA VAL A 64 11.78 12.02 -1.20
C VAL A 64 12.94 12.98 -1.40
#